data_AF-T1HAK5-F1
#
_entry.id   AF-T1HAK5-F1
#
_cell.length_a   1.000
_cell.length_b   1.000
_cell.length_c   1.000
_cell.angle_alpha   90.00
_cell.angle_beta   90.00
_cell.angle_gamma   90.00
#
_symmetry.space_group_name_H-M   'P 1'
#
loop_
_entity.id
_entity.type
_entity.pdbx_description
1 polymer ?
#
loop_
_entity_poly.entity_id
_entity_poly.type
_entity_poly.pdbx_seq_one_letter_code
_entity_poly.pdbx_strand_id
1 'polypeptide(L)'
;MNVNQEQETKKICSFCKKEATQICSACKTVAYCSREHQKQHWKDHKPQCRPFEVKHNQQLGRYLLCTRNIVADDTIINESPLVYGPKIAVAEPQCLGCYQPVDLNSANLTCPRCHWPVCSNICLGIVTQQHHAQECIVLSVDTELADNKQFWESERIATFLQDRFLSRLENDALPDMSKKIIHVICGIIEVNALEVTTGKGEIIALYPTACIMEHSCISNTKYTFNMEDFKINVFASCDIEKNDHISTMYTHLFWGTEARQEHLQNSKYFTCKCVRCLDATELETHLSTIRCIGLNTDDVTIQCEGLLLPETINKNSDWKCNLCPVTLNSEHILDLMSRLAAQVDSTMENPNVNKLERLLFNLEKLVHKNHYHCFMANHSLIQLYGREAGYTNKELSDTLLERKIDYGSYVIRVDNLPCNRNSSYCEANVFLERSLAPDQIFKFRITVRDTKEDTTTIPVSIKVTNGVTDFNEVFPHVPGVVMIPENTKVGTELEYVIVKKHPRSLRQANLELWGSSEFKFQQSSKKDTTTGVITLASSLDYETKTMYKLSVFATVSSSNKESK
;
A
#
# COMPACT_ATOMS: atom_id res chain seq x y z
N MET A 1 -40.99 20.24 14.69
CA MET A 1 -41.31 20.68 13.32
C MET A 1 -40.24 21.68 12.89
N ASN A 2 -39.34 21.25 12.00
CA ASN A 2 -38.65 22.09 11.01
C ASN A 2 -37.74 21.15 10.22
N VAL A 3 -38.30 20.63 9.13
CA VAL A 3 -37.55 19.91 8.10
C VAL A 3 -37.01 20.99 7.17
N ASN A 4 -35.69 21.09 7.06
CA ASN A 4 -35.03 21.85 6.00
C ASN A 4 -35.46 21.28 4.64
N GLN A 5 -36.42 21.92 3.98
CA GLN A 5 -36.66 21.73 2.56
C GLN A 5 -35.61 22.55 1.81
N GLU A 6 -34.51 21.89 1.42
CA GLU A 6 -33.70 22.39 0.31
C GLU A 6 -34.61 22.45 -0.93
N GLN A 7 -34.79 23.66 -1.48
CA GLN A 7 -35.50 23.85 -2.74
C GLN A 7 -34.76 23.08 -3.85
N GLU A 8 -35.28 21.92 -4.25
CA GLU A 8 -34.82 21.21 -5.43
C GLU A 8 -35.02 22.10 -6.66
N THR A 9 -33.92 22.69 -7.14
CA THR A 9 -33.88 23.36 -8.43
C THR A 9 -34.23 22.34 -9.52
N LYS A 10 -35.31 22.59 -10.26
CA LYS A 10 -35.74 21.73 -11.37
C LYS A 10 -34.60 21.55 -12.36
N LYS A 11 -34.08 20.34 -12.46
CA LYS A 11 -32.98 20.00 -13.37
C LYS A 11 -33.50 19.97 -14.81
N ILE A 12 -32.82 20.65 -15.72
CA ILE A 12 -33.17 20.73 -17.14
C ILE A 12 -32.33 19.78 -17.99
N CYS A 13 -32.92 19.25 -19.05
CA CYS A 13 -32.28 18.36 -19.99
C CYS A 13 -31.22 19.12 -20.77
N SER A 14 -29.98 18.62 -20.75
CA SER A 14 -28.84 19.30 -21.36
C SER A 14 -28.94 19.40 -22.87
N PHE A 15 -29.71 18.50 -23.49
CA PHE A 15 -29.99 18.47 -24.94
C PHE A 15 -31.21 19.32 -25.33
N CYS A 16 -32.42 18.99 -24.85
CA CYS A 16 -33.66 19.64 -25.30
C CYS A 16 -34.18 20.78 -24.41
N LYS A 17 -33.47 21.08 -23.30
CA LYS A 17 -33.80 22.12 -22.30
C LYS A 17 -35.16 21.96 -21.59
N LYS A 18 -35.84 20.82 -21.74
CA LYS A 18 -37.07 20.45 -20.99
C LYS A 18 -36.73 19.85 -19.62
N GLU A 19 -37.71 19.68 -18.74
CA GLU A 19 -37.53 19.06 -17.42
C GLU A 19 -36.87 17.66 -17.54
N ALA A 20 -35.82 17.44 -16.75
CA ALA A 20 -35.04 16.20 -16.77
C ALA A 20 -35.51 15.22 -15.68
N THR A 21 -35.47 13.94 -16.00
CA THR A 21 -35.87 12.83 -15.12
C THR A 21 -34.68 11.97 -14.70
N GLN A 22 -33.55 12.09 -15.41
CA GLN A 22 -32.37 11.28 -15.22
C GLN A 22 -31.14 12.18 -15.12
N ILE A 23 -30.19 11.79 -14.29
CA ILE A 23 -28.91 12.46 -14.14
C ILE A 23 -27.85 11.54 -14.76
N CYS A 24 -26.83 12.11 -15.40
CA CYS A 24 -25.72 11.32 -15.91
C CYS A 24 -25.08 10.52 -14.77
N SER A 25 -25.08 9.19 -14.87
CA SER A 25 -24.54 8.31 -13.83
C SER A 25 -23.04 8.51 -13.58
N ALA A 26 -22.30 8.94 -14.59
CA ALA A 26 -20.84 9.10 -14.54
C ALA A 26 -20.38 10.43 -13.91
N CYS A 27 -20.88 11.59 -14.34
CA CYS A 27 -20.44 12.87 -13.77
C CYS A 27 -21.43 13.46 -12.75
N LYS A 28 -22.70 13.07 -12.82
CA LYS A 28 -23.82 13.66 -12.07
C LYS A 28 -24.03 15.18 -12.24
N THR A 29 -23.29 15.83 -13.16
CA THR A 29 -23.35 17.28 -13.40
C THR A 29 -24.41 17.68 -14.43
N VAL A 30 -24.76 16.77 -15.34
CA VAL A 30 -25.77 17.02 -16.38
C VAL A 30 -26.98 16.12 -16.20
N ALA A 31 -28.15 16.63 -16.60
CA ALA A 31 -29.41 15.89 -16.55
C ALA A 31 -30.03 15.72 -17.95
N TYR A 32 -30.85 14.69 -18.12
CA TYR A 32 -31.53 14.31 -19.35
C TYR A 32 -32.98 13.90 -19.07
N CYS A 33 -33.89 14.23 -19.98
CA CYS A 33 -35.28 13.75 -19.89
C CYS A 33 -35.44 12.30 -20.37
N SER A 34 -34.48 11.76 -21.13
CA SER A 34 -34.47 10.39 -21.63
C SER A 34 -33.05 9.89 -21.91
N ARG A 35 -32.87 8.56 -21.97
CA ARG A 35 -31.60 7.93 -22.41
C ARG A 35 -31.24 8.28 -23.84
N GLU A 36 -32.24 8.55 -24.69
CA GLU A 36 -32.02 8.91 -26.09
C GLU A 36 -31.34 10.28 -26.22
N HIS A 37 -31.79 11.27 -25.46
CA HIS A 37 -31.13 12.58 -25.40
C HIS A 37 -29.75 12.52 -24.77
N GLN A 38 -29.53 11.61 -23.82
CA GLN A 38 -28.18 11.35 -23.32
C GLN A 38 -27.27 10.83 -24.43
N LYS A 39 -27.71 9.84 -25.23
CA LYS A 39 -26.92 9.30 -26.35
C LYS A 39 -26.61 10.36 -27.41
N GLN A 40 -27.57 11.21 -27.74
CA GLN A 40 -27.41 12.28 -28.73
C GLN A 40 -26.41 13.33 -28.25
N HIS A 41 -26.50 13.76 -26.99
CA HIS A 41 -25.55 14.69 -26.38
C HIS A 41 -24.23 14.02 -25.95
N TRP A 42 -24.12 12.68 -26.01
CA TRP A 42 -22.97 11.96 -25.46
C TRP A 42 -21.67 12.33 -26.16
N LYS A 43 -21.70 12.59 -27.47
CA LYS A 43 -20.49 12.99 -28.21
C LYS A 43 -19.87 14.28 -27.64
N ASP A 44 -20.71 15.24 -27.27
CA ASP A 44 -20.27 16.53 -26.71
C ASP A 44 -19.98 16.44 -25.21
N HIS A 45 -20.77 15.64 -24.48
CA HIS A 45 -20.65 15.52 -23.04
C HIS A 45 -19.54 14.57 -22.57
N LYS A 46 -19.31 13.46 -23.29
CA LYS A 46 -18.35 12.40 -22.90
C LYS A 46 -16.97 12.95 -22.51
N PRO A 47 -16.37 13.92 -23.24
CA PRO A 47 -15.07 14.51 -22.85
C PRO A 47 -15.09 15.25 -21.51
N GLN A 48 -16.25 15.81 -21.14
CA GLN A 48 -16.49 16.63 -19.94
C GLN A 48 -17.12 15.83 -18.79
N CYS A 49 -17.49 14.57 -19.04
CA CYS A 49 -18.16 13.69 -18.09
C CYS A 49 -17.16 13.07 -17.10
N ARG A 50 -16.58 13.91 -16.23
CA ARG A 50 -15.53 13.52 -15.29
C ARG A 50 -15.99 13.73 -13.84
N PRO A 51 -15.57 12.90 -12.88
CA PRO A 51 -15.93 13.05 -11.47
C PRO A 51 -15.06 14.08 -10.72
N PHE A 52 -14.33 14.92 -11.44
CA PHE A 52 -13.39 15.90 -10.88
C PHE A 52 -13.33 17.18 -11.72
N GLU A 53 -12.78 18.23 -11.14
CA GLU A 53 -12.42 19.48 -11.81
C GLU A 53 -10.94 19.81 -11.56
N VAL A 54 -10.34 20.59 -12.48
CA VAL A 54 -8.96 21.07 -12.32
C VAL A 54 -8.98 22.39 -11.56
N LYS A 55 -8.23 22.47 -10.48
CA LYS A 55 -8.02 23.69 -9.69
C LYS A 55 -6.55 24.09 -9.72
N HIS A 56 -6.27 25.28 -9.22
CA HIS A 56 -4.91 25.82 -9.12
C HIS A 56 -4.67 26.48 -7.77
N ASN A 57 -3.47 26.28 -7.19
CA ASN A 57 -3.00 27.02 -6.03
C ASN A 57 -1.47 27.25 -6.11
N GLN A 58 -0.92 28.05 -5.20
CA GLN A 58 0.49 28.42 -5.21
C GLN A 58 1.45 27.27 -4.85
N GLN A 59 0.98 26.29 -4.07
CA GLN A 59 1.83 25.21 -3.55
C GLN A 59 1.95 24.03 -4.52
N LEU A 60 0.85 23.64 -5.14
CA LEU A 60 0.71 22.45 -5.99
C LEU A 60 0.70 22.80 -7.48
N GLY A 61 0.54 24.08 -7.82
CA GLY A 61 0.18 24.46 -9.17
C GLY A 61 -1.21 23.91 -9.49
N ARG A 62 -1.33 23.08 -10.54
CA ARG A 62 -2.60 22.46 -10.93
C ARG A 62 -2.82 21.15 -10.18
N TYR A 63 -4.06 20.92 -9.73
CA TYR A 63 -4.45 19.70 -9.03
C TYR A 63 -5.89 19.31 -9.37
N LEU A 64 -6.26 18.05 -9.08
CA LEU A 64 -7.59 17.52 -9.32
C LEU A 64 -8.42 17.54 -8.02
N LEU A 65 -9.59 18.17 -8.08
CA LEU A 65 -10.54 18.22 -6.98
C LEU A 65 -11.79 17.41 -7.31
N CYS A 66 -12.20 16.54 -6.40
CA CYS A 66 -13.35 15.67 -6.56
C CYS A 66 -14.66 16.48 -6.55
N THR A 67 -15.55 16.29 -7.53
CA THR A 67 -16.81 17.06 -7.61
C THR A 67 -18.02 16.35 -6.99
N ARG A 68 -17.85 15.08 -6.60
CA ARG A 68 -18.87 14.21 -6.00
C ARG A 68 -18.20 13.08 -5.23
N ASN A 69 -18.91 12.38 -4.35
CA ASN A 69 -18.36 11.17 -3.75
C ASN A 69 -18.06 10.10 -4.83
N ILE A 70 -16.91 9.46 -4.70
CA ILE A 70 -16.40 8.36 -5.54
C ILE A 70 -16.19 7.17 -4.61
N VAL A 71 -16.65 5.98 -5.01
CA VAL A 71 -16.48 4.76 -4.23
C VAL A 71 -15.20 4.06 -4.66
N ALA A 72 -14.57 3.30 -3.76
CA ALA A 72 -13.43 2.45 -4.10
C ALA A 72 -13.69 1.63 -5.38
N ASP A 73 -12.65 1.48 -6.20
CA ASP A 73 -12.64 0.83 -7.52
C ASP A 73 -13.41 1.55 -8.65
N ASP A 74 -14.09 2.67 -8.40
CA ASP A 74 -14.66 3.50 -9.47
C ASP A 74 -13.56 4.01 -10.43
N THR A 75 -13.86 4.00 -11.73
CA THR A 75 -12.98 4.61 -12.74
C THR A 75 -13.07 6.14 -12.69
N ILE A 76 -11.93 6.78 -12.47
CA ILE A 76 -11.78 8.24 -12.40
C ILE A 76 -11.34 8.79 -13.77
N ILE A 77 -10.27 8.23 -14.34
CA ILE A 77 -9.68 8.67 -15.61
C ILE A 77 -9.54 7.47 -16.54
N ASN A 78 -9.89 7.67 -17.81
CA ASN A 78 -9.66 6.72 -18.90
C ASN A 78 -9.17 7.53 -20.11
N GLU A 79 -7.87 7.51 -20.38
CA GLU A 79 -7.22 8.44 -21.29
C GLU A 79 -6.15 7.75 -22.13
N SER A 80 -6.13 8.05 -23.43
CA SER A 80 -5.06 7.60 -24.33
C SER A 80 -3.85 8.52 -24.19
N PRO A 81 -2.62 8.01 -24.35
CA PRO A 81 -1.43 8.85 -24.25
C PRO A 81 -1.44 9.94 -25.33
N LEU A 82 -0.94 11.12 -24.98
CA LEU A 82 -0.69 12.20 -25.93
C LEU A 82 0.49 11.87 -26.83
N VAL A 83 1.55 11.34 -26.23
CA VAL A 83 2.77 10.87 -26.89
C VAL A 83 3.42 9.83 -25.99
N TYR A 84 4.10 8.87 -26.60
CA TYR A 84 4.91 7.87 -25.90
C TYR A 84 6.15 7.55 -26.72
N GLY A 85 7.18 7.02 -26.06
CA GLY A 85 8.45 6.70 -26.69
C GLY A 85 9.36 5.89 -25.78
N PRO A 86 10.56 5.54 -26.27
CA PRO A 86 11.52 4.76 -25.49
C PRO A 86 11.91 5.51 -24.22
N LYS A 87 12.16 4.77 -23.13
CA LYS A 87 12.63 5.36 -21.87
C LYS A 87 14.03 5.96 -22.07
N ILE A 88 14.27 7.12 -21.46
CA ILE A 88 15.58 7.78 -21.51
C ILE A 88 16.57 6.94 -20.69
N ALA A 89 17.81 6.77 -21.19
CA ALA A 89 18.90 6.07 -20.50
C ALA A 89 18.70 4.55 -20.24
N VAL A 90 18.11 3.82 -21.20
CA VAL A 90 18.21 2.34 -21.20
C VAL A 90 19.62 1.88 -21.53
N ALA A 91 20.07 0.83 -20.85
CA ALA A 91 21.40 0.23 -21.04
C ALA A 91 21.60 -0.33 -22.46
N GLU A 92 20.51 -0.73 -23.12
CA GLU A 92 20.49 -1.23 -24.48
C GLU A 92 19.58 -0.36 -25.36
N PRO A 93 19.96 -0.09 -26.61
CA PRO A 93 19.09 0.58 -27.58
C PRO A 93 17.77 -0.18 -27.74
N GLN A 94 16.68 0.56 -27.99
CA GLN A 94 15.36 -0.02 -28.20
C GLN A 94 14.93 0.11 -29.66
N CYS A 95 14.19 -0.87 -30.15
CA CYS A 95 13.53 -0.83 -31.46
C CYS A 95 12.53 0.32 -31.51
N LEU A 96 12.66 1.23 -32.47
CA LEU A 96 11.71 2.35 -32.63
C LEU A 96 10.27 1.92 -32.97
N GLY A 97 10.10 0.71 -33.49
CA GLY A 97 8.77 0.18 -33.82
C GLY A 97 8.04 -0.42 -32.62
N CYS A 98 8.71 -1.24 -31.82
CA CYS A 98 8.06 -2.05 -30.77
C CYS A 98 8.69 -1.92 -29.38
N TYR A 99 9.67 -1.03 -29.23
CA TYR A 99 10.37 -0.70 -27.97
C TYR A 99 11.02 -1.89 -27.26
N GLN A 100 11.24 -2.99 -27.99
CA GLN A 100 12.07 -4.12 -27.55
C GLN A 100 13.54 -3.70 -27.49
N PRO A 101 14.31 -4.13 -26.48
CA PRO A 101 15.76 -4.06 -26.53
C PRO A 101 16.30 -4.70 -27.81
N VAL A 102 17.33 -4.08 -28.39
CA VAL A 102 18.02 -4.57 -29.58
C VAL A 102 19.53 -4.58 -29.31
N ASP A 103 20.15 -5.72 -29.58
CA ASP A 103 21.61 -5.84 -29.56
C ASP A 103 22.16 -5.30 -30.88
N LEU A 104 22.90 -4.18 -30.79
CA LEU A 104 23.52 -3.56 -31.96
C LEU A 104 24.66 -4.39 -32.55
N ASN A 105 25.18 -5.39 -31.83
CA ASN A 105 26.26 -6.26 -32.32
C ASN A 105 25.76 -7.39 -33.22
N SER A 106 24.48 -7.77 -33.11
CA SER A 106 23.86 -8.80 -33.93
C SER A 106 23.23 -8.19 -35.19
N ALA A 107 24.06 -8.06 -36.24
CA ALA A 107 23.66 -7.79 -37.63
C ALA A 107 22.71 -6.59 -37.86
N ASN A 108 23.13 -5.35 -37.54
CA ASN A 108 22.62 -4.08 -38.10
C ASN A 108 21.16 -4.07 -38.61
N LEU A 109 20.21 -4.51 -37.78
CA LEU A 109 18.78 -4.46 -38.13
C LEU A 109 18.33 -3.01 -37.95
N THR A 110 18.38 -2.26 -39.04
CA THR A 110 18.01 -0.85 -39.08
C THR A 110 16.76 -0.63 -39.94
N CYS A 111 16.03 0.44 -39.67
CA CYS A 111 14.92 0.85 -40.51
C CYS A 111 15.43 1.09 -41.94
N PRO A 112 14.78 0.53 -42.98
CA PRO A 112 15.24 0.69 -44.37
C PRO A 112 15.25 2.13 -44.88
N ARG A 113 14.53 3.03 -44.21
CA ARG A 113 14.37 4.44 -44.61
C ARG A 113 15.27 5.38 -43.81
N CYS A 114 15.23 5.32 -42.48
CA CYS A 114 15.99 6.25 -41.64
C CYS A 114 17.27 5.65 -41.06
N HIS A 115 17.51 4.35 -41.19
CA HIS A 115 18.68 3.64 -40.67
C HIS A 115 18.82 3.61 -39.13
N TRP A 116 17.77 3.95 -38.39
CA TRP A 116 17.75 3.81 -36.92
C TRP A 116 17.47 2.37 -36.46
N PRO A 117 17.90 1.97 -35.24
CA PRO A 117 17.78 0.59 -34.75
C PRO A 117 16.35 0.05 -34.69
N VAL A 118 16.16 -1.18 -35.17
CA VAL A 118 14.90 -1.94 -35.10
C VAL A 118 15.19 -3.40 -34.78
N CYS A 119 14.23 -4.10 -34.18
CA CYS A 119 14.39 -5.52 -33.87
C CYS A 119 14.29 -6.42 -35.12
N SER A 120 13.75 -5.88 -36.22
CA SER A 120 13.57 -6.57 -37.50
C SER A 120 13.14 -5.57 -38.57
N ASN A 121 13.57 -5.78 -39.82
CA ASN A 121 13.13 -5.01 -40.99
C ASN A 121 11.65 -5.22 -41.36
N ILE A 122 10.97 -6.21 -40.75
CA ILE A 122 9.53 -6.47 -40.90
C ILE A 122 8.73 -6.17 -39.63
N CYS A 123 9.31 -5.43 -38.67
CA CYS A 123 8.59 -5.05 -37.46
C CYS A 123 7.38 -4.17 -37.81
N LEU A 124 6.15 -4.64 -37.49
CA LEU A 124 4.92 -3.90 -37.78
C LEU A 124 4.90 -2.48 -37.20
N GLY A 125 5.63 -2.25 -36.10
CA GLY A 125 5.79 -0.93 -35.50
C GLY A 125 6.47 0.10 -36.40
N ILE A 126 7.25 -0.32 -37.41
CA ILE A 126 7.92 0.61 -38.34
C ILE A 126 6.96 1.19 -39.38
N VAL A 127 5.88 0.46 -39.70
CA VAL A 127 4.86 0.90 -40.66
C VAL A 127 3.65 1.55 -39.98
N THR A 128 3.58 1.49 -38.65
CA THR A 128 2.46 2.00 -37.87
C THR A 128 2.60 3.51 -37.66
N GLN A 129 1.57 4.27 -38.07
CA GLN A 129 1.56 5.74 -38.01
C GLN A 129 1.71 6.29 -36.58
N GLN A 130 1.18 5.57 -35.58
CA GLN A 130 1.25 5.98 -34.16
C GLN A 130 2.60 5.68 -33.50
N HIS A 131 3.50 4.98 -34.19
CA HIS A 131 4.82 4.59 -33.69
C HIS A 131 5.88 5.30 -34.53
N HIS A 132 6.72 4.55 -35.23
CA HIS A 132 7.88 5.09 -35.93
C HIS A 132 7.54 5.85 -37.22
N ALA A 133 6.45 5.55 -37.92
CA ALA A 133 6.27 6.04 -39.29
C ALA A 133 6.17 7.58 -39.41
N GLN A 134 5.67 8.28 -38.39
CA GLN A 134 5.63 9.75 -38.36
C GLN A 134 7.02 10.37 -38.11
N GLU A 135 7.77 9.84 -37.14
CA GLU A 135 9.12 10.33 -36.83
C GLU A 135 10.17 9.88 -37.87
N CYS A 136 9.91 8.81 -38.63
CA CYS A 136 10.84 8.25 -39.61
C CYS A 136 11.31 9.28 -40.64
N ILE A 137 10.41 10.19 -41.06
CA ILE A 137 10.75 11.29 -41.98
C ILE A 137 11.80 12.19 -41.34
N VAL A 138 11.57 12.62 -40.10
CA VAL A 138 12.51 13.47 -39.35
C VAL A 138 13.83 12.74 -39.11
N LEU A 139 13.77 11.48 -38.67
CA LEU A 139 14.96 10.68 -38.37
C LEU A 139 15.79 10.35 -39.62
N SER A 140 15.18 10.29 -40.80
CA SER A 140 15.88 10.04 -42.08
C SER A 140 16.74 11.20 -42.56
N VAL A 141 16.56 12.38 -41.95
CA VAL A 141 17.33 13.58 -42.28
C VAL A 141 18.74 13.52 -41.68
N ASP A 142 18.97 12.68 -40.67
CA ASP A 142 20.29 12.46 -40.11
C ASP A 142 21.13 11.55 -41.03
N THR A 143 22.32 12.02 -41.37
CA THR A 143 23.22 11.38 -42.36
C THR A 143 24.44 10.73 -41.73
N GLU A 144 24.61 10.90 -40.41
CA GLU A 144 25.75 10.37 -39.67
C GLU A 144 25.22 9.43 -38.57
N LEU A 145 25.62 8.15 -38.59
CA LEU A 145 25.31 7.22 -37.51
C LEU A 145 25.85 7.81 -36.19
N ALA A 146 24.94 8.18 -35.27
CA ALA A 146 25.33 8.75 -33.99
C ALA A 146 26.26 7.78 -33.24
N ASP A 147 27.44 8.26 -32.86
CA ASP A 147 28.36 7.50 -32.01
C ASP A 147 27.69 7.27 -30.64
N ASN A 148 27.41 6.00 -30.35
CA ASN A 148 26.51 5.52 -29.28
C ASN A 148 27.02 5.70 -27.84
N LYS A 149 27.78 6.75 -27.52
CA LYS A 149 28.50 6.84 -26.22
C LYS A 149 28.43 8.17 -25.48
N GLN A 150 27.39 8.98 -25.66
CA GLN A 150 27.25 10.18 -24.84
C GLN A 150 25.87 10.30 -24.18
N PHE A 151 25.90 10.38 -22.85
CA PHE A 151 24.82 10.93 -22.04
C PHE A 151 24.75 12.44 -22.34
N TRP A 152 23.59 12.92 -22.78
CA TRP A 152 23.42 14.31 -23.19
C TRP A 152 22.78 15.12 -22.05
N GLU A 153 23.44 16.18 -21.58
CA GLU A 153 22.81 17.23 -20.77
C GLU A 153 21.73 17.95 -21.61
N SER A 154 20.68 18.49 -20.99
CA SER A 154 19.52 19.08 -21.70
C SER A 154 19.88 20.17 -22.73
N GLU A 155 20.92 20.98 -22.48
CA GLU A 155 21.43 21.96 -23.48
C GLU A 155 22.09 21.31 -24.69
N ARG A 156 22.72 20.15 -24.48
CA ARG A 156 23.31 19.38 -25.56
C ARG A 156 22.22 18.66 -26.37
N ILE A 157 21.10 18.26 -25.73
CA ILE A 157 19.93 17.71 -26.44
C ILE A 157 19.33 18.74 -27.38
N ALA A 158 19.07 19.97 -26.91
CA ALA A 158 18.48 21.00 -27.76
C ALA A 158 19.38 21.37 -28.95
N THR A 159 20.68 21.47 -28.71
CA THR A 159 21.66 21.73 -29.78
C THR A 159 21.76 20.56 -30.75
N PHE A 160 21.85 19.33 -30.24
CA PHE A 160 21.86 18.11 -31.06
C PHE A 160 20.62 18.00 -31.94
N LEU A 161 19.42 18.17 -31.38
CA LEU A 161 18.18 18.10 -32.13
C LEU A 161 18.10 19.19 -33.22
N GLN A 162 18.56 20.39 -32.89
CA GLN A 162 18.55 21.50 -33.83
C GLN A 162 19.55 21.31 -34.97
N ASP A 163 20.78 20.93 -34.68
CA ASP A 163 21.86 20.80 -35.66
C ASP A 163 21.69 19.57 -36.56
N ARG A 164 21.16 18.47 -36.01
CA ARG A 164 21.08 17.18 -36.71
C ARG A 164 19.76 16.96 -37.43
N PHE A 165 18.64 17.51 -36.91
CA PHE A 165 17.31 17.25 -37.46
C PHE A 165 16.60 18.54 -37.88
N LEU A 166 16.37 19.47 -36.94
CA LEU A 166 15.41 20.56 -37.16
C LEU A 166 15.91 21.62 -38.16
N SER A 167 17.21 21.94 -38.17
CA SER A 167 17.80 22.90 -39.13
C SER A 167 17.75 22.44 -40.59
N ARG A 168 17.52 21.15 -40.81
CA ARG A 168 17.43 20.51 -42.13
C ARG A 168 15.98 20.36 -42.61
N LEU A 169 15.00 20.71 -41.78
CA LEU A 169 13.59 20.77 -42.16
C LEU A 169 13.27 22.10 -42.85
N GLU A 170 12.20 22.12 -43.65
CA GLU A 170 11.69 23.36 -44.25
C GLU A 170 11.24 24.35 -43.16
N ASN A 171 11.43 25.65 -43.39
CA ASN A 171 11.22 26.72 -42.40
C ASN A 171 9.79 26.80 -41.82
N ASP A 172 8.80 26.14 -42.42
CA ASP A 172 7.40 26.09 -41.98
C ASP A 172 6.94 24.67 -41.56
N ALA A 173 7.84 23.70 -41.46
CA ALA A 173 7.49 22.32 -41.13
C ALA A 173 6.90 22.18 -39.71
N LEU A 174 7.31 23.05 -38.78
CA LEU A 174 6.83 23.09 -37.39
C LEU A 174 6.62 24.55 -36.93
N PRO A 175 5.65 24.81 -36.03
CA PRO A 175 5.33 26.18 -35.58
C PRO A 175 6.45 26.88 -34.80
N ASP A 176 7.26 26.12 -34.04
CA ASP A 176 8.39 26.63 -33.26
C ASP A 176 9.44 25.52 -33.14
N MET A 177 10.67 25.82 -33.55
CA MET A 177 11.85 24.93 -33.50
C MET A 177 13.01 25.56 -32.71
N SER A 178 12.73 26.56 -31.88
CA SER A 178 13.74 27.23 -31.06
C SER A 178 14.31 26.31 -29.98
N LYS A 179 15.58 26.50 -29.58
CA LYS A 179 16.15 25.79 -28.42
C LYS A 179 15.27 25.94 -27.18
N LYS A 180 14.67 27.12 -27.00
CA LYS A 180 13.79 27.43 -25.88
C LYS A 180 12.58 26.49 -25.80
N ILE A 181 11.86 26.26 -26.92
CA ILE A 181 10.71 25.35 -26.89
C ILE A 181 11.13 23.90 -26.66
N ILE A 182 12.27 23.47 -27.24
CA ILE A 182 12.81 22.12 -27.04
C ILE A 182 13.15 21.90 -25.56
N HIS A 183 13.82 22.85 -24.92
CA HIS A 183 14.10 22.80 -23.49
C HIS A 183 12.83 22.69 -22.63
N VAL A 184 11.78 23.43 -22.98
CA VAL A 184 10.49 23.33 -22.29
C VAL A 184 9.87 21.95 -22.47
N ILE A 185 9.90 21.38 -23.68
CA ILE A 185 9.39 20.04 -23.96
C ILE A 185 10.16 18.98 -23.16
N CYS A 186 11.50 19.06 -23.12
CA CYS A 186 12.32 18.16 -22.31
C CYS A 186 11.90 18.20 -20.84
N GLY A 187 11.75 19.40 -20.26
CA GLY A 187 11.31 19.55 -18.88
C GLY A 187 9.88 19.02 -18.64
N ILE A 188 8.97 19.18 -19.60
CA ILE A 188 7.62 18.59 -19.52
C ILE A 188 7.71 17.07 -19.47
N ILE A 189 8.48 16.44 -20.37
CA ILE A 189 8.64 14.98 -20.43
C ILE A 189 9.27 14.47 -19.13
N GLU A 190 10.37 15.06 -18.68
CA GLU A 190 11.10 14.66 -17.48
C GLU A 190 10.21 14.71 -16.22
N VAL A 191 9.39 15.76 -16.08
CA VAL A 191 8.56 15.95 -14.88
C VAL A 191 7.22 15.21 -14.97
N ASN A 192 6.64 14.98 -16.15
CA ASN A 192 5.26 14.49 -16.27
C ASN A 192 5.13 13.09 -16.88
N ALA A 193 6.12 12.58 -17.60
CA ALA A 193 5.97 11.29 -18.26
C ALA A 193 5.89 10.15 -17.23
N LEU A 194 4.98 9.21 -17.49
CA LEU A 194 4.80 8.00 -16.69
C LEU A 194 5.51 6.83 -17.36
N GLU A 195 6.22 6.04 -16.56
CA GLU A 195 6.86 4.82 -17.03
C GLU A 195 5.85 3.69 -17.21
N VAL A 196 5.95 2.97 -18.33
CA VAL A 196 5.12 1.81 -18.66
C VAL A 196 6.02 0.62 -18.97
N THR A 197 5.96 -0.41 -18.13
CA THR A 197 6.67 -1.67 -18.34
C THR A 197 5.81 -2.61 -19.18
N THR A 198 6.24 -2.91 -20.41
CA THR A 198 5.47 -3.71 -21.38
C THR A 198 5.75 -5.22 -21.25
N GLY A 199 6.51 -5.63 -20.23
CA GLY A 199 7.01 -7.01 -20.04
C GLY A 199 8.13 -7.41 -20.99
N LYS A 200 8.35 -6.63 -22.04
CA LYS A 200 9.38 -6.87 -23.04
C LYS A 200 10.28 -5.65 -23.30
N GLY A 201 10.07 -4.55 -22.57
CA GLY A 201 10.73 -3.27 -22.73
C GLY A 201 10.04 -2.21 -21.87
N GLU A 202 10.65 -1.03 -21.77
CA GLU A 202 10.15 0.09 -20.98
C GLU A 202 9.94 1.30 -21.89
N ILE A 203 8.77 1.92 -21.79
CA ILE A 203 8.45 3.17 -22.47
C ILE A 203 8.07 4.24 -21.45
N ILE A 204 8.09 5.49 -21.90
CA ILE A 204 7.50 6.62 -21.19
C ILE A 204 6.32 7.15 -21.98
N ALA A 205 5.28 7.61 -21.28
CA ALA A 205 4.07 8.13 -21.91
C ALA A 205 3.52 9.37 -21.16
N LEU A 206 3.04 10.36 -21.91
CA LEU A 206 2.42 11.57 -21.38
C LEU A 206 0.89 11.48 -21.45
N TYR A 207 0.22 11.78 -20.34
CA TYR A 207 -1.24 11.76 -20.24
C TYR A 207 -1.74 13.13 -19.78
N PRO A 208 -2.41 13.91 -20.65
CA PRO A 208 -2.74 15.30 -20.38
C PRO A 208 -3.49 15.54 -19.06
N THR A 209 -4.36 14.60 -18.70
CA THR A 209 -5.17 14.68 -17.49
C THR A 209 -4.54 13.95 -16.32
N ALA A 210 -4.06 12.71 -16.54
CA ALA A 210 -3.56 11.89 -15.43
C ALA A 210 -2.31 12.51 -14.78
N CYS A 211 -1.48 13.23 -15.54
CA CYS A 211 -0.30 13.93 -15.01
C CYS A 211 -0.63 15.15 -14.11
N ILE A 212 -1.92 15.55 -13.99
CA ILE A 212 -2.36 16.63 -13.10
C ILE A 212 -2.60 16.11 -11.66
N MET A 213 -2.78 14.80 -11.47
CA MET A 213 -2.93 14.23 -10.13
C MET A 213 -1.68 14.53 -9.31
N GLU A 214 -1.85 15.17 -8.16
CA GLU A 214 -0.77 15.55 -7.26
C GLU A 214 -0.19 14.33 -6.52
N HIS A 215 0.96 14.51 -5.88
CA HIS A 215 1.56 13.47 -5.05
C HIS A 215 0.96 13.41 -3.64
N SER A 216 0.68 12.19 -3.18
CA SER A 216 0.55 11.85 -1.76
C SER A 216 1.22 10.50 -1.50
N CYS A 217 1.94 10.36 -0.37
CA CYS A 217 2.44 9.05 0.06
C CYS A 217 1.32 8.13 0.60
N ILE A 218 0.10 8.65 0.69
CA ILE A 218 -1.15 7.95 1.00
C ILE A 218 -2.15 8.30 -0.11
N SER A 219 -1.80 7.92 -1.33
CA SER A 219 -2.60 8.22 -2.51
C SER A 219 -3.95 7.51 -2.44
N ASN A 220 -4.99 8.18 -2.94
CA ASN A 220 -6.34 7.62 -3.04
C ASN A 220 -6.66 7.06 -4.43
N THR A 221 -5.67 6.95 -5.31
CA THR A 221 -5.82 6.35 -6.64
C THR A 221 -4.82 5.21 -6.88
N LYS A 222 -5.14 4.39 -7.88
CA LYS A 222 -4.26 3.39 -8.49
C LYS A 222 -4.50 3.42 -9.99
N TYR A 223 -3.51 3.00 -10.78
CA TYR A 223 -3.66 2.98 -12.23
C TYR A 223 -3.11 1.71 -12.86
N THR A 224 -3.64 1.41 -14.05
CA THR A 224 -3.16 0.35 -14.93
C THR A 224 -3.05 0.86 -16.36
N PHE A 225 -2.21 0.21 -17.16
CA PHE A 225 -2.08 0.48 -18.58
C PHE A 225 -2.66 -0.68 -19.38
N ASN A 226 -3.41 -0.37 -20.43
CA ASN A 226 -3.69 -1.34 -21.47
C ASN A 226 -2.44 -1.53 -22.34
N MET A 227 -1.96 -2.76 -22.48
CA MET A 227 -0.70 -3.03 -23.17
C MET A 227 -0.80 -2.97 -24.70
N GLU A 228 -2.01 -2.90 -25.27
CA GLU A 228 -2.21 -2.80 -26.71
C GLU A 228 -2.10 -1.36 -27.23
N ASP A 229 -2.70 -0.39 -26.51
CA ASP A 229 -2.82 1.01 -26.91
C ASP A 229 -2.24 2.00 -25.88
N PHE A 230 -1.57 1.47 -24.85
CA PHE A 230 -0.99 2.21 -23.73
C PHE A 230 -2.01 3.12 -23.02
N LYS A 231 -3.30 2.81 -23.08
CA LYS A 231 -4.31 3.64 -22.42
C LYS A 231 -4.19 3.53 -20.90
N ILE A 232 -4.17 4.68 -20.21
CA ILE A 232 -4.20 4.71 -18.75
C ILE A 232 -5.63 4.60 -18.23
N ASN A 233 -5.81 3.75 -17.22
CA ASN A 233 -7.03 3.61 -16.44
C ASN A 233 -6.72 3.92 -14.98
N VAL A 234 -7.27 5.01 -14.47
CA VAL A 234 -7.10 5.42 -13.07
C VAL A 234 -8.38 5.08 -12.30
N PHE A 235 -8.21 4.39 -11.18
CA PHE A 235 -9.28 3.95 -10.30
C PHE A 235 -9.10 4.54 -8.90
N ALA A 236 -10.21 4.71 -8.19
CA ALA A 236 -10.17 5.00 -6.76
C ALA A 236 -9.62 3.78 -5.99
N SER A 237 -8.68 4.01 -5.09
CA SER A 237 -8.13 2.98 -4.18
C SER A 237 -8.92 2.84 -2.88
N CYS A 238 -9.65 3.90 -2.53
CA CYS A 238 -10.54 3.98 -1.37
C CYS A 238 -11.73 4.88 -1.74
N ASP A 239 -12.70 5.01 -0.84
CA ASP A 239 -13.74 6.03 -1.00
C ASP A 239 -13.11 7.43 -0.95
N ILE A 240 -13.59 8.34 -1.80
CA ILE A 240 -13.11 9.73 -1.92
C ILE A 240 -14.32 10.64 -1.81
N GLU A 241 -14.32 11.56 -0.84
CA GLU A 241 -15.45 12.45 -0.62
C GLU A 241 -15.49 13.60 -1.63
N LYS A 242 -16.66 14.21 -1.79
CA LYS A 242 -16.79 15.44 -2.56
C LYS A 242 -15.88 16.52 -1.97
N ASN A 243 -15.16 17.22 -2.84
CA ASN A 243 -14.15 18.22 -2.53
C ASN A 243 -12.83 17.68 -1.97
N ASP A 244 -12.63 16.36 -1.89
CA ASP A 244 -11.31 15.81 -1.62
C ASP A 244 -10.39 15.98 -2.84
N HIS A 245 -9.10 16.07 -2.59
CA HIS A 245 -8.10 16.03 -3.64
C HIS A 245 -7.95 14.62 -4.19
N ILE A 246 -7.69 14.51 -5.50
CA ILE A 246 -7.37 13.24 -6.15
C ILE A 246 -5.86 13.18 -6.37
N SER A 247 -5.22 12.23 -5.70
CA SER A 247 -3.76 12.12 -5.62
C SER A 247 -3.26 10.75 -6.04
N THR A 248 -2.04 10.72 -6.56
CA THR A 248 -1.31 9.51 -6.93
C THR A 248 0.04 9.45 -6.20
N MET A 249 0.76 8.34 -6.35
CA MET A 249 2.08 8.16 -5.76
C MET A 249 3.15 8.26 -6.86
N TYR A 250 4.07 9.21 -6.73
CA TYR A 250 5.21 9.37 -7.65
C TYR A 250 6.44 8.60 -7.16
N THR A 251 6.37 8.04 -5.95
CA THR A 251 7.43 7.27 -5.31
C THR A 251 7.00 5.81 -5.22
N HIS A 252 7.83 4.97 -4.59
CA HIS A 252 7.42 3.62 -4.22
C HIS A 252 6.73 3.60 -2.85
N LEU A 253 5.74 2.72 -2.68
CA LEU A 253 4.98 2.56 -1.43
C LEU A 253 5.90 2.19 -0.25
N PHE A 254 6.82 1.25 -0.50
CA PHE A 254 7.68 0.67 0.52
C PHE A 254 8.92 1.49 0.83
N TRP A 255 9.19 2.61 0.16
CA TRP A 255 10.33 3.44 0.55
C TRP A 255 10.09 4.13 1.87
N GLY A 256 11.16 4.33 2.65
CA GLY A 256 11.18 5.16 3.86
C GLY A 256 11.06 6.65 3.58
N THR A 257 10.77 7.46 4.61
CA THR A 257 10.44 8.89 4.43
C THR A 257 11.54 9.67 3.73
N GLU A 258 12.78 9.42 4.12
CA GLU A 258 13.93 10.11 3.55
C GLU A 258 14.10 9.81 2.05
N ALA A 259 14.12 8.53 1.69
CA ALA A 259 14.24 8.07 0.29
C ALA A 259 13.09 8.63 -0.59
N ARG A 260 11.87 8.70 -0.07
CA ARG A 260 10.74 9.33 -0.78
C ARG A 260 10.97 10.82 -1.01
N GLN A 261 11.37 11.56 0.02
CA GLN A 261 11.60 13.00 -0.07
C GLN A 261 12.79 13.34 -0.97
N GLU A 262 13.89 12.59 -0.88
CA GLU A 262 15.05 12.74 -1.77
C GLU A 262 14.67 12.49 -3.23
N HIS A 263 13.96 11.40 -3.52
CA HIS A 263 13.50 11.12 -4.87
C HIS A 263 12.63 12.25 -5.43
N LEU A 264 11.64 12.71 -4.68
CA LEU A 264 10.76 13.80 -5.11
C LEU A 264 11.51 15.12 -5.29
N GLN A 265 12.51 15.39 -4.45
CA GLN A 265 13.34 16.58 -4.58
C GLN A 265 14.19 16.53 -5.85
N ASN A 266 14.73 15.36 -6.19
CA ASN A 266 15.58 15.17 -7.37
C ASN A 266 14.80 15.06 -8.68
N SER A 267 13.61 14.44 -8.66
CA SER A 267 12.82 14.16 -9.88
C SER A 267 11.66 15.12 -10.12
N LYS A 268 11.14 15.76 -9.07
CA LYS A 268 9.96 16.66 -9.12
C LYS A 268 10.19 18.02 -8.45
N TYR A 269 11.37 18.26 -7.88
CA TYR A 269 11.79 19.54 -7.29
C TYR A 269 10.94 20.02 -6.10
N PHE A 270 10.36 19.10 -5.32
CA PHE A 270 9.66 19.45 -4.09
C PHE A 270 9.86 18.41 -2.97
N THR A 271 9.67 18.86 -1.73
CA THR A 271 9.70 17.99 -0.54
C THR A 271 8.27 17.70 -0.07
N CYS A 272 7.90 16.43 0.05
CA CYS A 272 6.57 16.01 0.49
C CYS A 272 6.34 16.29 1.99
N LYS A 273 5.15 16.82 2.30
CA LYS A 273 4.67 17.14 3.66
C LYS A 273 3.31 16.49 3.97
N CYS A 274 3.01 15.33 3.37
CA CYS A 274 1.78 14.59 3.69
C CYS A 274 1.85 14.01 5.11
N VAL A 275 0.70 13.59 5.67
CA VAL A 275 0.62 13.09 7.06
C VAL A 275 1.58 11.94 7.35
N ARG A 276 1.86 11.06 6.37
CA ARG A 276 2.88 10.00 6.52
C ARG A 276 4.31 10.54 6.61
N CYS A 277 4.65 11.57 5.84
CA CYS A 277 5.97 12.21 5.89
C CYS A 277 6.16 13.09 7.13
N LEU A 278 5.06 13.56 7.73
CA LEU A 278 5.08 14.35 8.95
C LEU A 278 5.08 13.50 10.23
N ASP A 279 4.93 12.19 10.10
CA ASP A 279 4.94 11.25 11.22
C ASP A 279 6.27 10.47 11.25
N ALA A 280 7.00 10.58 12.35
CA ALA A 280 8.27 9.89 12.58
C ALA A 280 8.14 8.35 12.54
N THR A 281 6.96 7.81 12.85
CA THR A 281 6.66 6.37 12.78
C THR A 281 6.10 5.93 11.44
N GLU A 282 5.85 6.88 10.53
CA GLU A 282 5.16 6.68 9.26
C GLU A 282 3.80 5.99 9.40
N LEU A 283 2.94 6.50 10.29
CA LEU A 283 1.65 5.92 10.65
C LEU A 283 1.77 4.55 11.30
N GLU A 284 2.66 4.44 12.30
CA GLU A 284 2.96 3.20 13.05
C GLU A 284 3.51 2.06 12.15
N THR A 285 3.85 2.35 10.89
CA THR A 285 4.40 1.33 9.99
C THR A 285 5.85 1.01 10.31
N HIS A 286 6.58 1.98 10.88
CA HIS A 286 7.99 1.88 11.24
C HIS A 286 8.90 1.49 10.06
N LEU A 287 8.57 1.99 8.86
CA LEU A 287 9.31 1.66 7.63
C LEU A 287 10.75 2.21 7.66
N SER A 288 11.00 3.34 8.30
CA SER A 288 12.34 3.93 8.51
C SER A 288 12.90 3.81 9.92
N THR A 289 12.24 3.09 10.84
CA THR A 289 12.64 3.09 12.26
C THR A 289 13.86 2.21 12.55
N ILE A 290 14.78 2.72 13.37
CA ILE A 290 16.03 2.06 13.76
C ILE A 290 15.92 1.59 15.21
N ARG A 291 16.52 0.45 15.56
CA ARG A 291 16.60 -0.01 16.95
C ARG A 291 17.68 0.75 17.72
N CYS A 292 17.43 1.01 18.99
CA CYS A 292 18.40 1.67 19.85
C CYS A 292 19.70 0.85 19.96
N ILE A 293 20.83 1.54 19.86
CA ILE A 293 22.17 0.97 20.10
C ILE A 293 22.61 1.10 21.57
N GLY A 294 21.80 1.74 22.39
CA GLY A 294 22.05 1.95 23.81
C GLY A 294 21.77 0.72 24.66
N LEU A 295 22.06 0.87 25.95
CA LEU A 295 21.75 -0.10 26.98
C LEU A 295 20.51 0.33 27.75
N ASN A 296 19.86 -0.61 28.43
CA ASN A 296 18.72 -0.32 29.29
C ASN A 296 19.19 0.54 30.48
N THR A 297 18.40 1.55 30.85
CA THR A 297 18.73 2.49 31.94
C THR A 297 18.68 1.84 33.32
N ASP A 298 17.85 0.81 33.48
CA ASP A 298 17.66 0.08 34.73
C ASP A 298 18.64 -1.08 34.88
N ASP A 299 19.07 -1.67 33.75
CA ASP A 299 20.09 -2.73 33.71
C ASP A 299 21.02 -2.57 32.50
N VAL A 300 22.23 -2.06 32.75
CA VAL A 300 23.24 -1.83 31.71
C VAL A 300 23.80 -3.11 31.07
N THR A 301 23.42 -4.30 31.55
CA THR A 301 23.77 -5.57 30.89
C THR A 301 22.81 -5.94 29.77
N ILE A 302 21.66 -5.27 29.69
CA ILE A 302 20.59 -5.54 28.73
C ILE A 302 20.58 -4.45 27.65
N GLN A 303 20.43 -4.84 26.39
CA GLN A 303 20.29 -3.90 25.29
C GLN A 303 18.97 -3.13 25.41
N CYS A 304 18.99 -1.83 25.07
CA CYS A 304 17.77 -1.03 25.06
C CYS A 304 16.82 -1.52 23.96
N GLU A 305 15.58 -1.83 24.34
CA GLU A 305 14.52 -2.22 23.40
C GLU A 305 13.86 -1.02 22.70
N GLY A 306 14.36 0.19 22.97
CA GLY A 306 13.82 1.43 22.42
C GLY A 306 14.05 1.57 20.92
N LEU A 307 13.32 2.51 20.34
CA LEU A 307 13.35 2.85 18.93
C LEU A 307 13.94 4.25 18.78
N LEU A 308 14.89 4.38 17.86
CA LEU A 308 15.43 5.65 17.42
C LEU A 308 14.50 6.24 16.36
N LEU A 309 13.99 7.43 16.64
CA LEU A 309 13.08 8.17 15.78
C LEU A 309 13.60 9.61 15.60
N PRO A 310 13.35 10.25 14.43
CA PRO A 310 13.72 11.64 14.24
C PRO A 310 12.96 12.54 15.24
N GLU A 311 13.70 13.43 15.92
CA GLU A 311 13.11 14.37 16.89
C GLU A 311 12.21 15.41 16.21
N THR A 312 12.57 15.81 14.99
CA THR A 312 11.81 16.71 14.13
C THR A 312 11.73 16.16 12.72
N ILE A 313 10.77 16.64 11.94
CA ILE A 313 10.54 16.21 10.55
C ILE A 313 11.59 16.79 9.58
N ASN A 314 12.54 17.59 10.09
CA ASN A 314 13.57 18.22 9.27
C ASN A 314 14.65 17.20 8.87
N LYS A 315 15.19 17.37 7.66
CA LYS A 315 16.22 16.47 7.09
C LYS A 315 17.48 16.36 7.96
N ASN A 316 17.81 17.40 8.71
CA ASN A 316 19.00 17.46 9.57
C ASN A 316 18.65 17.26 11.05
N SER A 317 17.53 16.60 11.34
CA SER A 317 17.13 16.33 12.71
C SER A 317 17.99 15.23 13.32
N ASP A 318 18.35 15.42 14.59
CA ASP A 318 18.85 14.34 15.41
C ASP A 318 17.76 13.29 15.66
N TRP A 319 18.18 12.05 15.89
CA TRP A 319 17.34 10.90 16.17
C TRP A 319 17.49 10.48 17.62
N LYS A 320 16.38 10.41 18.34
CA LYS A 320 16.36 10.14 19.78
C LYS A 320 15.65 8.83 20.09
N CYS A 321 16.22 8.09 21.04
CA CYS A 321 15.58 6.89 21.54
C CYS A 321 14.37 7.28 22.40
N ASN A 322 13.25 6.54 22.25
CA ASN A 322 12.04 6.76 23.04
C ASN A 322 12.12 6.20 24.47
N LEU A 323 13.09 5.34 24.79
CA LEU A 323 13.22 4.69 26.11
C LEU A 323 14.48 5.07 26.89
N CYS A 324 15.54 5.50 26.22
CA CYS A 324 16.80 5.85 26.89
C CYS A 324 17.40 7.16 26.36
N PRO A 325 18.44 7.72 27.00
CA PRO A 325 19.00 9.02 26.63
C PRO A 325 19.79 9.05 25.31
N VAL A 326 19.94 7.91 24.63
CA VAL A 326 20.73 7.84 23.39
C VAL A 326 20.13 8.71 22.30
N THR A 327 20.99 9.54 21.71
CA THR A 327 20.69 10.41 20.58
C THR A 327 21.78 10.25 19.53
N LEU A 328 21.40 10.12 18.27
CA LEU A 328 22.30 10.04 17.12
C LEU A 328 22.05 11.22 16.19
N ASN A 329 23.12 11.83 15.68
CA ASN A 329 22.99 12.92 14.72
C ASN A 329 22.56 12.41 13.34
N SER A 330 22.07 13.33 12.49
CA SER A 330 21.61 12.97 11.15
C SER A 330 22.71 12.35 10.27
N GLU A 331 23.96 12.80 10.39
CA GLU A 331 25.08 12.28 9.58
C GLU A 331 25.36 10.79 9.84
N HIS A 332 25.33 10.36 11.10
CA HIS A 332 25.49 8.94 11.45
C HIS A 332 24.32 8.09 10.94
N ILE A 333 23.10 8.63 10.96
CA ILE A 333 21.91 7.94 10.44
C ILE A 333 22.04 7.77 8.92
N LEU A 334 22.45 8.81 8.21
CA LEU A 334 22.68 8.77 6.76
C LEU A 334 23.74 7.73 6.37
N ASP A 335 24.89 7.71 7.05
CA ASP A 335 25.94 6.72 6.79
C ASP A 335 25.46 5.30 7.07
N LEU A 336 24.71 5.08 8.17
CA LEU A 336 24.12 3.78 8.47
C LEU A 336 23.13 3.35 7.38
N MET A 337 22.18 4.21 7.00
CA MET A 337 21.19 3.90 5.96
C MET A 337 21.86 3.59 4.62
N SER A 338 22.88 4.35 4.23
CA SER A 338 23.64 4.10 3.00
C SER A 338 24.34 2.74 3.02
N ARG A 339 24.95 2.35 4.14
CA ARG A 339 25.59 1.02 4.28
C ARG A 339 24.58 -0.11 4.22
N LEU A 340 23.43 0.03 4.90
CA LEU A 340 22.36 -0.97 4.86
C LEU A 340 21.82 -1.13 3.44
N ALA A 341 21.59 -0.02 2.73
CA ALA A 341 21.16 -0.02 1.34
C ALA A 341 22.15 -0.77 0.44
N ALA A 342 23.45 -0.42 0.51
CA ALA A 342 24.49 -1.09 -0.29
C ALA A 342 24.57 -2.60 0.01
N GLN A 343 24.41 -3.01 1.27
CA GLN A 343 24.41 -4.42 1.65
C GLN A 343 23.19 -5.16 1.06
N VAL A 344 22.01 -4.56 1.14
CA VAL A 344 20.78 -5.12 0.56
C VAL A 344 20.91 -5.23 -0.95
N ASP A 345 21.35 -4.18 -1.63
CA ASP A 345 21.49 -4.13 -3.08
C ASP A 345 22.46 -5.21 -3.58
N SER A 346 23.63 -5.32 -2.95
CA SER A 346 24.62 -6.38 -3.28
C SER A 346 24.06 -7.81 -3.12
N THR A 347 23.13 -8.01 -2.18
CA THR A 347 22.48 -9.30 -1.97
C THR A 347 21.39 -9.56 -3.02
N MET A 348 20.69 -8.50 -3.45
CA MET A 348 19.62 -8.55 -4.44
C MET A 348 20.12 -8.77 -5.88
N GLU A 349 21.39 -8.45 -6.19
CA GLU A 349 22.00 -8.74 -7.49
C GLU A 349 22.02 -10.24 -7.82
N ASN A 350 22.20 -11.09 -6.81
CA ASN A 350 22.18 -12.54 -6.96
C ASN A 350 21.60 -13.20 -5.69
N PRO A 351 20.26 -13.16 -5.55
CA PRO A 351 19.58 -13.56 -4.33
C PRO A 351 19.51 -15.08 -4.23
N ASN A 352 19.70 -15.59 -3.02
CA ASN A 352 19.36 -16.96 -2.64
C ASN A 352 18.87 -16.99 -1.20
N VAL A 353 18.16 -18.06 -0.83
CA VAL A 353 17.53 -18.18 0.49
C VAL A 353 18.54 -17.96 1.63
N ASN A 354 19.68 -18.63 1.59
CA ASN A 354 20.69 -18.54 2.67
C ASN A 354 21.26 -17.12 2.84
N LYS A 355 21.54 -16.42 1.74
CA LYS A 355 22.06 -15.05 1.77
C LYS A 355 21.03 -14.09 2.34
N LEU A 356 19.78 -14.20 1.89
CA LEU A 356 18.69 -13.33 2.32
C LEU A 356 18.30 -13.57 3.78
N GLU A 357 18.30 -14.81 4.26
CA GLU A 357 18.05 -15.10 5.68
C GLU A 357 19.15 -14.51 6.58
N ARG A 358 20.42 -14.62 6.17
CA ARG A 358 21.54 -14.00 6.90
C ARG A 358 21.45 -12.48 6.89
N LEU A 359 21.08 -11.89 5.74
CA LEU A 359 20.86 -10.45 5.62
C LEU A 359 19.75 -10.00 6.59
N LEU A 360 18.59 -10.66 6.54
CA LEU A 360 17.45 -10.33 7.40
C LEU A 360 17.81 -10.43 8.89
N PHE A 361 18.48 -11.50 9.30
CA PHE A 361 18.95 -11.68 10.68
C PHE A 361 19.88 -10.55 11.14
N ASN A 362 20.70 -10.00 10.26
CA ASN A 362 21.57 -8.87 10.59
C ASN A 362 20.80 -7.55 10.61
N LEU A 363 19.86 -7.35 9.67
CA LEU A 363 19.01 -6.17 9.63
C LEU A 363 18.14 -6.05 10.88
N GLU A 364 17.47 -7.12 11.30
CA GLU A 364 16.55 -7.10 12.45
C GLU A 364 17.20 -6.76 13.79
N LYS A 365 18.53 -6.87 13.89
CA LYS A 365 19.30 -6.40 15.05
C LYS A 365 19.49 -4.89 15.09
N LEU A 366 19.51 -4.25 13.92
CA LEU A 366 19.83 -2.84 13.74
C LEU A 366 18.58 -1.99 13.49
N VAL A 367 17.59 -2.54 12.78
CA VAL A 367 16.39 -1.82 12.36
C VAL A 367 15.12 -2.51 12.86
N HIS A 368 14.01 -1.79 12.84
CA HIS A 368 12.71 -2.35 13.17
C HIS A 368 12.36 -3.51 12.21
N LYS A 369 11.60 -4.51 12.67
CA LYS A 369 11.21 -5.67 11.84
C LYS A 369 10.45 -5.28 10.56
N ASN A 370 9.71 -4.17 10.62
CA ASN A 370 8.96 -3.62 9.49
C ASN A 370 9.78 -2.66 8.61
N HIS A 371 11.08 -2.49 8.88
CA HIS A 371 11.92 -1.58 8.10
C HIS A 371 11.90 -1.97 6.62
N TYR A 372 11.92 -0.99 5.71
CA TYR A 372 11.74 -1.27 4.28
C TYR A 372 12.81 -2.21 3.70
N HIS A 373 14.04 -2.16 4.19
CA HIS A 373 15.09 -3.13 3.85
C HIS A 373 14.74 -4.57 4.25
N CYS A 374 14.14 -4.77 5.43
CA CYS A 374 13.63 -6.09 5.84
C CYS A 374 12.50 -6.54 4.92
N PHE A 375 11.59 -5.61 4.57
CA PHE A 375 10.51 -5.90 3.63
C PHE A 375 11.02 -6.34 2.25
N MET A 376 12.05 -5.68 1.71
CA MET A 376 12.68 -6.08 0.45
C MET A 376 13.26 -7.50 0.53
N ALA A 377 13.99 -7.82 1.61
CA ALA A 377 14.53 -9.16 1.84
C ALA A 377 13.41 -10.22 1.95
N ASN A 378 12.37 -9.94 2.73
CA ASN A 378 11.23 -10.83 2.93
C ASN A 378 10.45 -11.07 1.63
N HIS A 379 10.19 -10.02 0.85
CA HIS A 379 9.50 -10.13 -0.43
C HIS A 379 10.26 -11.08 -1.39
N SER A 380 11.59 -10.93 -1.49
CA SER A 380 12.44 -11.82 -2.30
C SER A 380 12.48 -13.25 -1.75
N LEU A 381 12.56 -13.43 -0.43
CA LEU A 381 12.50 -14.75 0.21
C LEU A 381 11.20 -15.49 -0.11
N ILE A 382 10.05 -14.83 -0.01
CA ILE A 382 8.75 -15.42 -0.31
C ILE A 382 8.68 -15.93 -1.75
N GLN A 383 9.31 -15.22 -2.69
CA GLN A 383 9.36 -15.61 -4.10
C GLN A 383 10.27 -16.83 -4.34
N LEU A 384 11.34 -16.99 -3.56
CA LEU A 384 12.30 -18.09 -3.66
C LEU A 384 11.84 -19.35 -2.94
N TYR A 385 11.20 -19.23 -1.78
CA TYR A 385 10.66 -20.38 -1.06
C TYR A 385 9.64 -21.12 -1.93
N GLY A 386 9.89 -22.40 -2.15
CA GLY A 386 9.09 -23.28 -3.00
C GLY A 386 9.63 -23.44 -4.42
N ARG A 387 10.64 -22.64 -4.81
CA ARG A 387 11.23 -22.62 -6.16
C ARG A 387 12.73 -22.94 -6.18
N GLU A 388 13.49 -22.46 -5.20
CA GLU A 388 14.94 -22.71 -5.13
C GLU A 388 15.23 -24.19 -4.78
N ALA A 389 16.27 -24.77 -5.38
CA ALA A 389 16.69 -26.15 -5.09
C ALA A 389 17.11 -26.29 -3.62
N GLY A 390 16.59 -27.30 -2.92
CA GLY A 390 16.76 -27.46 -1.47
C GLY A 390 15.71 -26.71 -0.63
N TYR A 391 14.89 -25.88 -1.27
CA TYR A 391 13.77 -25.17 -0.67
C TYR A 391 12.50 -25.31 -1.53
N THR A 392 12.40 -26.37 -2.33
CA THR A 392 11.21 -26.58 -3.17
C THR A 392 9.98 -26.87 -2.33
N ASN A 393 8.78 -26.78 -2.90
CA ASN A 393 7.53 -27.05 -2.16
C ASN A 393 7.49 -28.45 -1.50
N LYS A 394 8.28 -29.41 -1.99
CA LYS A 394 8.38 -30.76 -1.42
C LYS A 394 9.45 -30.87 -0.32
N GLU A 395 10.37 -29.93 -0.26
CA GLU A 395 11.56 -29.93 0.61
C GLU A 395 11.44 -28.89 1.74
N LEU A 396 10.46 -27.99 1.68
CA LEU A 396 10.16 -27.01 2.72
C LEU A 396 9.75 -27.72 4.02
N SER A 397 10.44 -27.43 5.11
CA SER A 397 10.02 -27.83 6.45
C SER A 397 8.78 -27.04 6.90
N ASP A 398 8.01 -27.60 7.83
CA ASP A 398 6.86 -26.91 8.44
C ASP A 398 7.26 -25.56 9.04
N THR A 399 8.45 -25.47 9.64
CA THR A 399 9.00 -24.21 10.19
C THR A 399 9.26 -23.14 9.12
N LEU A 400 9.76 -23.52 7.94
CA LEU A 400 9.97 -22.59 6.83
C LEU A 400 8.65 -22.23 6.15
N LEU A 401 7.68 -23.14 6.14
CA LEU A 401 6.33 -22.88 5.68
C LEU A 401 5.60 -21.89 6.59
N GLU A 402 5.72 -22.04 7.91
CA GLU A 402 5.23 -21.08 8.90
C GLU A 402 5.88 -19.71 8.72
N ARG A 403 7.19 -19.63 8.50
CA ARG A 403 7.87 -18.35 8.18
C ARG A 403 7.39 -17.74 6.87
N LYS A 404 7.15 -18.57 5.84
CA LYS A 404 6.56 -18.11 4.57
C LYS A 404 5.14 -17.58 4.76
N ILE A 405 4.37 -18.16 5.67
CA ILE A 405 3.04 -17.66 6.08
C ILE A 405 3.20 -16.36 6.87
N ASP A 406 4.11 -16.28 7.85
CA ASP A 406 4.37 -15.10 8.67
C ASP A 406 4.71 -13.87 7.80
N TYR A 407 5.62 -14.03 6.83
CA TYR A 407 5.97 -12.97 5.87
C TYR A 407 4.81 -12.58 4.92
N GLY A 408 3.80 -13.43 4.76
CA GLY A 408 2.61 -13.16 3.94
C GLY A 408 1.36 -12.76 4.74
N SER A 409 1.38 -12.89 6.07
CA SER A 409 0.19 -12.87 6.94
C SER A 409 0.34 -11.91 8.13
N TYR A 410 1.06 -10.80 7.95
CA TYR A 410 1.21 -9.69 8.92
C TYR A 410 -0.10 -9.03 9.45
N VAL A 411 -1.24 -9.67 9.27
CA VAL A 411 -2.54 -9.28 9.80
C VAL A 411 -2.99 -10.22 10.92
N ILE A 412 -2.64 -11.52 10.90
CA ILE A 412 -3.28 -12.53 11.75
C ILE A 412 -2.27 -13.54 12.32
N ARG A 413 -2.16 -13.63 13.65
CA ARG A 413 -1.42 -14.69 14.37
C ARG A 413 -2.40 -15.72 14.94
N VAL A 414 -2.06 -17.00 14.87
CA VAL A 414 -2.90 -18.09 15.42
C VAL A 414 -2.12 -18.86 16.50
N ASP A 415 -2.67 -18.95 17.71
CA ASP A 415 -2.13 -19.81 18.77
C ASP A 415 -3.04 -21.03 18.95
N ASN A 416 -2.54 -22.21 18.62
CA ASN A 416 -3.26 -23.45 18.88
C ASN A 416 -3.30 -23.74 20.39
N LEU A 417 -4.50 -23.97 20.94
CA LEU A 417 -4.65 -24.39 22.33
C LEU A 417 -4.52 -25.93 22.42
N PRO A 418 -4.10 -26.49 23.57
CA PRO A 418 -3.92 -27.92 23.72
C PRO A 418 -5.21 -28.71 23.47
N CYS A 419 -5.24 -29.51 22.41
CA CYS A 419 -6.31 -30.47 22.17
C CYS A 419 -6.24 -31.60 23.20
N ASN A 420 -7.14 -31.59 24.18
CA ASN A 420 -7.18 -32.64 25.19
C ASN A 420 -7.96 -33.87 24.65
N ARG A 421 -7.44 -35.09 24.87
CA ARG A 421 -8.09 -36.34 24.38
C ARG A 421 -9.49 -36.59 24.94
N ASN A 422 -9.82 -35.92 26.04
CA ASN A 422 -11.13 -35.99 26.69
C ASN A 422 -12.12 -34.91 26.20
N SER A 423 -11.68 -34.00 25.33
CA SER A 423 -12.53 -32.99 24.69
C SER A 423 -12.94 -33.46 23.30
N SER A 424 -14.19 -33.17 22.91
CA SER A 424 -14.71 -33.42 21.55
C SER A 424 -14.37 -32.28 20.58
N TYR A 425 -13.67 -31.25 21.03
CA TYR A 425 -13.32 -30.07 20.25
C TYR A 425 -11.90 -29.59 20.58
N CYS A 426 -11.26 -28.97 19.58
CA CYS A 426 -9.99 -28.26 19.70
C CYS A 426 -10.24 -26.77 19.58
N GLU A 427 -9.42 -25.97 20.25
CA GLU A 427 -9.55 -24.52 20.25
C GLU A 427 -8.24 -23.88 19.77
N ALA A 428 -8.35 -22.67 19.22
CA ALA A 428 -7.22 -21.86 18.82
C ALA A 428 -7.59 -20.38 18.96
N ASN A 429 -6.62 -19.57 19.34
CA ASN A 429 -6.76 -18.12 19.41
C ASN A 429 -6.33 -17.49 18.09
N VAL A 430 -7.10 -16.52 17.61
CA VAL A 430 -6.79 -15.77 16.39
C VAL A 430 -6.62 -14.31 16.78
N PHE A 431 -5.42 -13.78 16.64
CA PHE A 431 -5.06 -12.40 16.98
C PHE A 431 -4.94 -11.55 15.72
N LEU A 432 -5.42 -10.31 15.78
CA LEU A 432 -5.12 -9.29 14.79
C LEU A 432 -3.95 -8.44 15.31
N GLU A 433 -2.81 -8.47 14.66
CA GLU A 433 -1.58 -7.81 15.14
C GLU A 433 -1.39 -6.37 14.65
N ARG A 434 -2.33 -5.83 13.85
CA ARG A 434 -2.29 -4.46 13.34
C ARG A 434 -3.27 -3.52 14.04
N SER A 435 -2.89 -2.25 14.12
CA SER A 435 -3.81 -1.13 14.36
C SER A 435 -4.99 -1.22 13.39
N LEU A 436 -6.21 -1.31 13.94
CA LEU A 436 -7.43 -1.55 13.18
C LEU A 436 -8.04 -0.20 12.74
N ALA A 437 -8.09 0.06 11.44
CA ALA A 437 -8.75 1.25 10.91
C ALA A 437 -10.29 1.05 10.91
N PRO A 438 -11.09 2.03 11.37
CA PRO A 438 -12.55 1.95 11.30
C PRO A 438 -13.06 1.63 9.90
N ASP A 439 -14.12 0.83 9.83
CA ASP A 439 -14.79 0.37 8.59
C ASP A 439 -13.98 -0.55 7.67
N GLN A 440 -12.73 -0.87 8.02
CA GLN A 440 -11.94 -1.86 7.32
C GLN A 440 -12.54 -3.27 7.49
N ILE A 441 -12.60 -4.03 6.39
CA ILE A 441 -13.07 -5.42 6.38
C ILE A 441 -11.90 -6.35 6.09
N PHE A 442 -11.55 -7.19 7.07
CA PHE A 442 -10.57 -8.25 6.92
C PHE A 442 -11.28 -9.55 6.53
N LYS A 443 -10.98 -10.07 5.34
CA LYS A 443 -11.49 -11.35 4.86
C LYS A 443 -10.34 -12.36 4.82
N PHE A 444 -10.51 -13.49 5.48
CA PHE A 444 -9.53 -14.57 5.50
C PHE A 444 -10.23 -15.93 5.48
N ARG A 445 -9.45 -16.99 5.33
CA ARG A 445 -9.94 -18.37 5.38
C ARG A 445 -9.25 -19.07 6.54
N ILE A 446 -10.03 -19.71 7.40
CA ILE A 446 -9.50 -20.59 8.44
C ILE A 446 -9.54 -22.01 7.89
N THR A 447 -8.39 -22.68 7.89
CA THR A 447 -8.28 -24.09 7.51
C THR A 447 -7.91 -24.91 8.73
N VAL A 448 -8.74 -25.89 9.09
CA VAL A 448 -8.46 -26.86 10.15
C VAL A 448 -8.03 -28.16 9.50
N ARG A 449 -6.93 -28.74 9.99
CA ARG A 449 -6.44 -30.06 9.60
C ARG A 449 -6.65 -31.04 10.76
N ASP A 450 -7.24 -32.19 10.48
CA ASP A 450 -7.40 -33.24 11.49
C ASP A 450 -6.15 -34.14 11.58
N THR A 451 -6.13 -35.09 12.53
CA THR A 451 -5.01 -36.00 12.75
C THR A 451 -4.79 -37.01 11.61
N LYS A 452 -5.69 -37.04 10.61
CA LYS A 452 -5.63 -37.91 9.43
C LYS A 452 -5.25 -37.15 8.16
N GLU A 453 -4.81 -35.89 8.31
CA GLU A 453 -4.48 -34.95 7.22
C GLU A 453 -5.68 -34.44 6.41
N ASP A 454 -6.92 -34.69 6.85
CA ASP A 454 -8.10 -34.12 6.19
C ASP A 454 -8.25 -32.65 6.57
N THR A 455 -8.54 -31.81 5.57
CA THR A 455 -8.64 -30.35 5.76
C THR A 455 -10.05 -29.83 5.49
N THR A 456 -10.52 -28.96 6.38
CA THR A 456 -11.78 -28.21 6.22
C THR A 456 -11.47 -26.72 6.24
N THR A 457 -11.97 -25.98 5.25
CA THR A 457 -11.70 -24.52 5.12
C THR A 457 -12.99 -23.71 5.18
N ILE A 458 -13.02 -22.69 6.03
CA ILE A 458 -14.17 -21.81 6.23
C ILE A 458 -13.76 -20.34 5.97
N PRO A 459 -14.53 -19.57 5.18
CA PRO A 459 -14.30 -18.14 5.01
C PRO A 459 -14.77 -17.36 6.25
N VAL A 460 -13.96 -16.41 6.69
CA VAL A 460 -14.21 -15.53 7.84
C VAL A 460 -14.06 -14.07 7.42
N SER A 461 -14.90 -13.21 8.00
CA SER A 461 -14.86 -11.76 7.76
C SER A 461 -14.95 -11.02 9.09
N ILE A 462 -13.99 -10.14 9.36
CA ILE A 462 -14.00 -9.23 10.50
C ILE A 462 -14.18 -7.82 9.96
N LYS A 463 -15.21 -7.09 10.42
CA LYS A 463 -15.39 -5.67 10.13
C LYS A 463 -14.98 -4.87 11.37
N VAL A 464 -13.99 -4.00 11.23
CA VAL A 464 -13.62 -3.04 12.27
C VAL A 464 -14.69 -1.96 12.34
N THR A 465 -15.09 -1.58 13.55
CA THR A 465 -16.04 -0.48 13.78
C THR A 465 -15.39 0.55 14.70
N ASN A 466 -15.74 1.83 14.57
CA ASN A 466 -15.27 2.90 15.46
C ASN A 466 -15.95 2.87 16.85
N GLY A 467 -16.45 1.71 17.27
CA GLY A 467 -17.21 1.56 18.50
C GLY A 467 -16.29 1.40 19.69
N VAL A 468 -15.81 2.50 20.26
CA VAL A 468 -15.29 2.47 21.63
C VAL A 468 -16.50 2.35 22.55
N THR A 469 -16.77 1.15 23.04
CA THR A 469 -17.76 0.97 24.11
C THR A 469 -17.02 1.18 25.42
N ASP A 470 -17.52 2.07 26.28
CA ASP A 470 -16.89 2.34 27.57
C ASP A 470 -16.76 1.04 28.37
N PHE A 471 -15.60 0.83 29.02
CA PHE A 471 -15.33 -0.39 29.76
C PHE A 471 -16.40 -0.68 30.81
N ASN A 472 -16.92 0.36 31.49
CA ASN A 472 -17.95 0.23 32.53
C ASN A 472 -19.34 -0.03 31.95
N GLU A 473 -19.57 0.29 30.66
CA GLU A 473 -20.80 -0.11 29.97
C GLU A 473 -20.82 -1.60 29.67
N VAL A 474 -19.66 -2.16 29.28
CA VAL A 474 -19.52 -3.60 28.98
C VAL A 474 -19.45 -4.40 30.28
N PHE A 475 -18.62 -3.96 31.23
CA PHE A 475 -18.45 -4.60 32.53
C PHE A 475 -18.84 -3.65 33.67
N PRO A 476 -20.12 -3.62 34.06
CA PRO A 476 -20.59 -2.78 35.16
C PRO A 476 -19.88 -3.06 36.49
N HIS A 477 -19.30 -4.26 36.63
CA HIS A 477 -18.56 -4.65 37.81
C HIS A 477 -17.44 -5.61 37.41
N VAL A 478 -16.20 -5.19 37.65
CA VAL A 478 -15.00 -6.04 37.62
C VAL A 478 -14.26 -5.81 38.92
N PRO A 479 -13.88 -6.85 39.66
CA PRO A 479 -13.12 -6.68 40.87
C PRO A 479 -11.68 -6.31 40.55
N GLY A 480 -11.10 -5.49 41.42
CA GLY A 480 -9.68 -5.17 41.39
C GLY A 480 -8.84 -6.28 42.00
N VAL A 481 -8.05 -5.92 43.02
CA VAL A 481 -7.25 -6.89 43.78
C VAL A 481 -8.10 -7.51 44.88
N VAL A 482 -8.21 -8.85 44.88
CA VAL A 482 -8.89 -9.62 45.92
C VAL A 482 -7.85 -10.26 46.83
N MET A 483 -7.92 -9.99 48.13
CA MET A 483 -7.05 -10.59 49.13
C MET A 483 -7.70 -11.88 49.66
N ILE A 484 -7.00 -13.00 49.57
CA ILE A 484 -7.52 -14.32 49.94
C ILE A 484 -6.61 -14.92 51.00
N PRO A 485 -7.10 -15.29 52.20
CA PRO A 485 -6.28 -16.06 53.14
C PRO A 485 -5.88 -17.42 52.56
N GLU A 486 -4.65 -17.87 52.77
CA GLU A 486 -4.18 -19.17 52.27
C GLU A 486 -5.05 -20.35 52.74
N ASN A 487 -5.57 -20.27 53.97
CA ASN A 487 -6.46 -21.27 54.57
C ASN A 487 -7.92 -21.19 54.09
N THR A 488 -8.21 -20.45 53.02
CA THR A 488 -9.55 -20.35 52.43
C THR A 488 -9.99 -21.72 51.92
N LYS A 489 -11.22 -22.13 52.27
CA LYS A 489 -11.75 -23.44 51.88
C LYS A 489 -12.03 -23.49 50.38
N VAL A 490 -11.71 -24.63 49.76
CA VAL A 490 -12.10 -24.91 48.37
C VAL A 490 -13.63 -24.83 48.24
N GLY A 491 -14.10 -24.16 47.18
CA GLY A 491 -15.50 -23.86 46.95
C GLY A 491 -15.98 -22.52 47.51
N THR A 492 -15.12 -21.75 48.18
CA THR A 492 -15.47 -20.39 48.63
C THR A 492 -15.65 -19.46 47.43
N GLU A 493 -16.78 -18.75 47.39
CA GLU A 493 -17.02 -17.65 46.45
C GLU A 493 -16.18 -16.45 46.86
N LEU A 494 -15.34 -15.98 45.95
CA LEU A 494 -14.36 -14.93 46.24
C LEU A 494 -14.91 -13.57 45.83
N GLU A 495 -15.37 -13.48 44.59
CA GLU A 495 -15.86 -12.23 44.01
C GLU A 495 -16.64 -12.50 42.72
N TYR A 496 -17.34 -11.50 42.16
CA TYR A 496 -18.09 -11.67 40.91
C TYR A 496 -17.76 -10.62 39.85
N VAL A 497 -18.06 -10.94 38.59
CA VAL A 497 -17.94 -10.07 37.42
C VAL A 497 -19.30 -9.97 36.75
N ILE A 498 -19.70 -8.78 36.34
CA ILE A 498 -20.92 -8.59 35.54
C ILE A 498 -20.53 -8.14 34.14
N VAL A 499 -21.11 -8.78 33.12
CA VAL A 499 -21.08 -8.29 31.74
C VAL A 499 -22.49 -7.95 31.26
N LYS A 500 -22.64 -6.82 30.56
CA LYS A 500 -23.86 -6.46 29.86
C LYS A 500 -23.83 -6.97 28.42
N LYS A 501 -24.95 -7.51 27.99
CA LYS A 501 -25.19 -7.87 26.61
C LYS A 501 -25.27 -6.58 25.76
N HIS A 502 -24.64 -6.61 24.59
CA HIS A 502 -24.76 -5.51 23.62
C HIS A 502 -26.23 -5.35 23.15
N PRO A 503 -26.82 -4.12 23.14
CA PRO A 503 -28.24 -3.92 22.83
C PRO A 503 -28.70 -4.44 21.46
N ARG A 504 -27.78 -4.44 20.48
CA ARG A 504 -28.05 -4.96 19.13
C ARG A 504 -27.83 -6.47 18.98
N SER A 505 -27.24 -7.13 19.97
CA SER A 505 -27.05 -8.57 19.92
C SER A 505 -28.37 -9.27 20.21
N LEU A 506 -28.67 -10.36 19.51
CA LEU A 506 -29.76 -11.25 19.91
C LEU A 506 -29.30 -12.26 20.97
N ARG A 507 -28.00 -12.53 21.04
CA ARG A 507 -27.36 -13.52 21.92
C ARG A 507 -26.88 -12.90 23.23
N GLN A 508 -26.89 -13.68 24.31
CA GLN A 508 -26.32 -13.26 25.59
C GLN A 508 -24.80 -13.19 25.51
N ALA A 509 -24.21 -12.29 26.32
CA ALA A 509 -22.79 -12.30 26.58
C ALA A 509 -22.51 -13.35 27.67
N ASN A 510 -21.54 -14.21 27.45
CA ASN A 510 -21.02 -15.13 28.45
C ASN A 510 -19.70 -14.61 28.98
N LEU A 511 -19.30 -15.13 30.13
CA LEU A 511 -17.99 -14.85 30.70
C LEU A 511 -17.10 -16.07 30.52
N GLU A 512 -15.80 -15.82 30.38
CA GLU A 512 -14.79 -16.85 30.35
C GLU A 512 -13.64 -16.42 31.25
N LEU A 513 -13.22 -17.30 32.16
CA LEU A 513 -12.12 -17.05 33.09
C LEU A 513 -10.87 -17.74 32.59
N TRP A 514 -9.84 -16.95 32.32
CA TRP A 514 -8.52 -17.40 31.90
C TRP A 514 -7.50 -17.14 33.01
N GLY A 515 -6.52 -18.03 33.12
CA GLY A 515 -5.46 -17.92 34.10
C GLY A 515 -5.23 -19.24 34.84
N SER A 516 -5.16 -19.17 36.16
CA SER A 516 -4.81 -20.30 37.02
C SER A 516 -5.96 -21.27 37.21
N SER A 517 -5.69 -22.57 37.13
CA SER A 517 -6.65 -23.67 37.34
C SER A 517 -7.21 -23.74 38.78
N GLU A 518 -6.55 -23.06 39.71
CA GLU A 518 -6.94 -22.94 41.11
C GLU A 518 -8.22 -22.13 41.29
N PHE A 519 -8.67 -21.43 40.24
CA PHE A 519 -9.91 -20.67 40.22
C PHE A 519 -10.82 -21.20 39.12
N LYS A 520 -12.10 -21.28 39.44
CA LYS A 520 -13.15 -21.58 38.48
C LYS A 520 -14.19 -20.49 38.54
N PHE A 521 -15.08 -20.51 37.56
CA PHE A 521 -16.13 -19.52 37.47
C PHE A 521 -17.48 -20.20 37.26
N GLN A 522 -18.50 -19.68 37.92
CA GLN A 522 -19.89 -20.08 37.72
C GLN A 522 -20.66 -18.88 37.19
N GLN A 523 -21.24 -19.00 35.99
CA GLN A 523 -22.11 -17.96 35.44
C GLN A 523 -23.58 -18.24 35.70
N SER A 524 -24.30 -17.15 35.93
CA SER A 524 -25.74 -17.10 35.78
C SER A 524 -26.12 -15.91 34.89
N SER A 525 -26.98 -16.17 33.91
CA SER A 525 -27.39 -15.15 32.94
C SER A 525 -28.82 -14.70 33.23
N LYS A 526 -29.02 -13.39 33.32
CA LYS A 526 -30.34 -12.73 33.39
C LYS A 526 -30.49 -11.86 32.14
N LYS A 527 -31.73 -11.68 31.66
CA LYS A 527 -32.13 -10.96 30.43
C LYS A 527 -31.00 -10.26 29.64
N ASP A 528 -30.43 -9.18 30.20
CA ASP A 528 -29.41 -8.33 29.55
C ASP A 528 -28.04 -8.33 30.27
N THR A 529 -27.85 -9.11 31.34
CA THR A 529 -26.62 -9.17 32.14
C THR A 529 -26.25 -10.60 32.51
N THR A 530 -24.97 -10.94 32.38
CA THR A 530 -24.42 -12.21 32.87
C THR A 530 -23.49 -11.93 34.03
N THR A 531 -23.69 -12.64 35.13
CA THR A 531 -22.86 -12.55 36.33
C THR A 531 -22.04 -13.82 36.47
N GLY A 532 -20.73 -13.69 36.51
CA GLY A 532 -19.78 -14.77 36.73
C GLY A 532 -19.17 -14.66 38.12
N VAL A 533 -19.40 -15.65 38.98
CA VAL A 533 -18.82 -15.72 40.32
C VAL A 533 -17.53 -16.52 40.26
N ILE A 534 -16.42 -15.94 40.73
CA ILE A 534 -15.12 -16.58 40.85
C ILE A 534 -15.12 -17.39 42.14
N THR A 535 -14.83 -18.68 42.03
CA THR A 535 -14.81 -19.63 43.14
C THR A 535 -13.43 -20.28 43.22
N LEU A 536 -12.96 -20.52 44.44
CA LEU A 536 -11.72 -21.27 44.66
C LEU A 536 -11.93 -22.75 44.28
N ALA A 537 -11.14 -23.26 43.34
CA ALA A 537 -11.23 -24.62 42.81
C ALA A 537 -10.25 -25.61 43.48
N SER A 538 -9.12 -25.12 43.99
CA SER A 538 -8.13 -25.91 44.74
C SER A 538 -7.53 -25.09 45.88
N SER A 539 -6.87 -25.75 46.84
CA SER A 539 -6.16 -25.06 47.92
C SER A 539 -5.05 -24.15 47.36
N LEU A 540 -4.86 -23.01 48.00
CA LEU A 540 -3.76 -22.10 47.69
C LEU A 540 -2.53 -22.48 48.52
N ASP A 541 -1.36 -22.30 47.95
CA ASP A 541 -0.07 -22.56 48.60
C ASP A 541 0.80 -21.31 48.41
N TYR A 542 0.95 -20.55 49.50
CA TYR A 542 1.62 -19.26 49.47
C TYR A 542 3.14 -19.40 49.51
N GLU A 543 3.65 -20.59 49.82
CA GLU A 543 5.08 -20.87 49.71
C GLU A 543 5.52 -20.98 48.25
N THR A 544 4.62 -21.41 47.35
CA THR A 544 4.90 -21.52 45.92
C THR A 544 4.40 -20.32 45.12
N LYS A 545 3.24 -19.75 45.45
CA LYS A 545 2.68 -18.64 44.67
C LYS A 545 1.76 -17.74 45.51
N THR A 546 2.18 -16.50 45.68
CA THR A 546 1.46 -15.49 46.48
C THR A 546 0.56 -14.57 45.67
N MET A 547 0.65 -14.58 44.34
CA MET A 547 -0.15 -13.72 43.46
C MET A 547 -0.62 -14.46 42.21
N TYR A 548 -1.90 -14.26 41.88
CA TYR A 548 -2.55 -14.84 40.72
C TYR A 548 -3.13 -13.73 39.84
N LYS A 549 -2.78 -13.74 38.56
CA LYS A 549 -3.38 -12.86 37.56
C LYS A 549 -4.43 -13.65 36.79
N LEU A 550 -5.68 -13.24 36.91
CA LEU A 550 -6.81 -13.80 36.17
C LEU A 550 -7.23 -12.80 35.09
N SER A 551 -7.56 -13.31 33.91
CA SER A 551 -8.12 -12.52 32.81
C SER A 551 -9.54 -12.99 32.57
N VAL A 552 -10.49 -12.06 32.51
CA VAL A 552 -11.90 -12.39 32.27
C VAL A 552 -12.31 -11.80 30.93
N PHE A 553 -12.87 -12.64 30.07
CA PHE A 553 -13.30 -12.27 28.73
C PHE A 553 -14.82 -12.34 28.61
N ALA A 554 -15.39 -11.41 27.85
CA ALA A 554 -16.78 -11.47 27.42
C ALA A 554 -16.86 -12.13 26.05
N THR A 555 -17.60 -13.23 25.94
CA THR A 555 -17.76 -13.97 24.69
C THR A 555 -19.23 -14.02 24.29
N VAL A 556 -19.52 -14.27 23.01
CA VAL A 556 -20.88 -14.53 22.53
C VAL A 556 -20.91 -15.97 22.06
N SER A 557 -21.62 -16.85 22.76
CA SER A 557 -21.61 -18.29 22.42
C SER A 557 -22.01 -18.53 20.96
N SER A 558 -21.16 -19.23 20.23
CA SER A 558 -21.56 -20.07 19.10
C SER A 558 -22.30 -21.27 19.67
N SER A 559 -23.62 -21.32 19.50
CA SER A 559 -24.36 -22.56 19.75
C SER A 559 -23.89 -23.61 18.74
N ASN A 560 -23.02 -24.53 19.17
CA ASN A 560 -22.92 -25.87 18.57
C ASN A 560 -24.22 -26.62 18.88
N LYS A 561 -25.30 -26.23 18.20
CA LYS A 561 -26.55 -26.97 18.00
C LYS A 561 -27.26 -26.42 16.75
N GLU A 562 -26.58 -26.41 15.62
CA GLU A 562 -27.28 -26.66 14.35
C GLU A 562 -27.04 -28.12 14.00
N SER A 563 -28.08 -28.89 14.30
CA SER A 563 -28.29 -30.24 13.84
C SER A 563 -28.48 -30.26 12.31
N LYS A 564 -27.72 -31.17 11.67
CA LYS A 564 -27.75 -31.64 10.27
C LYS A 564 -26.89 -30.89 9.26
#